data_AF-A0A5T6MW80-F1
#
_entry.id   AF-A0A5T6MW80-F1
#
_cell.length_a   1.000
_cell.length_b   1.000
_cell.length_c   1.000
_cell.angle_alpha   90.00
_cell.angle_beta   90.00
_cell.angle_gamma   90.00
#
_symmetry.space_group_name_H-M   'P 1'
#
loop_
_entity.id
_entity.type
_entity.pdbx_description
1 polymer ?
#
loop_
_entity_poly.entity_id
_entity_poly.type
_entity_poly.pdbx_seq_one_letter_code
_entity_poly.pdbx_strand_id
1 'polypeptide(L)'
;MSNGCIVSDWDGEACGYTWTEGKDVLTSSEEVGADIFDFNSMRPSIIKMKDKLSSLDARGASNLLRCDAPSIENIDKYQQLARENKSNKKIALDAILSFLHSRKEESSVIERASLFAAPNNSSQTKNYLIPGDKIKVIQYSSDRKWVNVGYINPKNIPLITWIKSDTIAQ
;
A
#
# COMPACT_ATOMS: atom_id res chain seq x y z
N MET A 1 -5.94 3.10 -23.36
CA MET A 1 -5.97 1.71 -22.84
C MET A 1 -6.28 1.79 -21.36
N SER A 2 -7.41 1.23 -20.97
CA SER A 2 -7.94 1.38 -19.62
C SER A 2 -7.39 0.26 -18.74
N ASN A 3 -6.48 0.64 -17.84
CA ASN A 3 -6.19 0.02 -16.54
C ASN A 3 -6.05 -1.52 -16.49
N GLY A 4 -4.81 -2.01 -16.59
CA GLY A 4 -4.39 -3.37 -16.23
C GLY A 4 -2.89 -3.39 -15.94
N CYS A 5 -2.39 -4.42 -15.26
CA CYS A 5 -0.96 -4.64 -15.14
C CYS A 5 -0.47 -5.55 -16.24
N ILE A 6 0.35 -4.98 -17.12
CA ILE A 6 1.10 -5.75 -18.11
C ILE A 6 2.37 -6.20 -17.40
N VAL A 7 2.56 -7.50 -17.35
CA VAL A 7 3.81 -8.15 -16.97
C VAL A 7 4.41 -8.75 -18.23
N SER A 8 5.72 -8.64 -18.35
CA SER A 8 6.46 -9.21 -19.47
C SER A 8 6.26 -10.72 -19.55
N ASP A 9 6.02 -11.22 -20.76
CA ASP A 9 6.13 -12.63 -21.11
C ASP A 9 7.49 -12.77 -21.79
N TRP A 10 8.50 -13.22 -21.05
CA TRP A 10 9.93 -12.99 -21.40
C TRP A 10 10.36 -13.73 -22.67
N ASP A 11 9.47 -14.56 -23.20
CA ASP A 11 9.64 -15.28 -24.44
C ASP A 11 8.61 -14.77 -25.47
N GLY A 12 9.07 -14.02 -26.48
CA GLY A 12 8.27 -13.68 -27.65
C GLY A 12 8.51 -12.30 -28.25
N GLU A 13 8.33 -12.22 -29.56
CA GLU A 13 8.24 -10.97 -30.30
C GLU A 13 6.77 -10.51 -30.36
N ALA A 14 6.53 -9.24 -30.08
CA ALA A 14 5.21 -8.62 -30.20
C ALA A 14 5.30 -7.42 -31.16
N CYS A 15 4.74 -7.60 -32.37
CA CYS A 15 4.59 -6.52 -33.36
C CYS A 15 5.90 -5.79 -33.73
N GLY A 16 7.03 -6.49 -33.92
CA GLY A 16 8.32 -5.86 -34.21
C GLY A 16 9.07 -5.33 -32.97
N TYR A 17 8.65 -5.75 -31.78
CA TYR A 17 9.31 -5.46 -30.50
C TYR A 17 9.66 -6.75 -29.77
N THR A 18 10.81 -6.75 -29.10
CA THR A 18 11.25 -7.85 -28.24
C THR A 18 11.39 -7.36 -26.80
N TRP A 19 11.07 -8.22 -25.84
CA TRP A 19 11.28 -7.93 -24.44
C TRP A 19 12.77 -7.79 -24.13
N THR A 20 13.13 -6.75 -23.39
CA THR A 20 14.46 -6.67 -22.81
C THR A 20 14.56 -7.72 -21.71
N GLU A 21 15.54 -8.62 -21.80
CA GLU A 21 15.73 -9.70 -20.84
C GLU A 21 15.75 -9.17 -19.40
N GLY A 22 14.92 -9.76 -18.54
CA GLY A 22 14.82 -9.38 -17.13
C GLY A 22 14.09 -8.07 -16.85
N LYS A 23 13.43 -7.45 -17.83
CA LYS A 23 12.74 -6.17 -17.67
C LYS A 23 11.36 -6.16 -18.33
N ASP A 24 10.40 -5.47 -17.72
CA ASP A 24 9.10 -5.17 -18.34
C ASP A 24 9.20 -4.00 -19.35
N VAL A 25 10.14 -4.11 -20.29
CA VAL A 25 10.42 -3.09 -21.32
C VAL A 25 10.43 -3.76 -22.69
N LEU A 26 9.62 -3.25 -23.62
CA LEU A 26 9.69 -3.61 -25.03
C LEU A 26 10.56 -2.60 -25.79
N THR A 27 11.50 -3.14 -26.56
CA THR A 27 12.38 -2.38 -27.47
C THR A 27 12.24 -2.93 -28.89
N SER A 28 12.35 -2.09 -29.91
CA SER A 28 12.26 -2.55 -31.30
C SER A 28 13.31 -3.62 -31.59
N SER A 29 12.90 -4.66 -32.34
CA SER A 29 13.80 -5.72 -32.80
C SER A 29 14.65 -5.30 -34.01
N GLU A 30 14.29 -4.21 -34.70
CA GLU A 30 14.85 -3.87 -36.02
C GLU A 30 15.39 -2.43 -36.12
N GLU A 31 14.82 -1.45 -35.41
CA GLU A 31 15.20 -0.04 -35.54
C GLU A 31 15.89 0.54 -34.29
N VAL A 32 17.10 1.07 -34.50
CA VAL A 32 17.82 1.86 -33.49
C VAL A 32 17.15 3.24 -33.37
N GLY A 33 16.49 3.49 -32.25
CA GLY A 33 15.83 4.78 -31.96
C GLY A 33 14.30 4.78 -32.04
N ALA A 34 13.68 3.62 -32.27
CA ALA A 34 12.23 3.45 -32.20
C ALA A 34 11.67 3.61 -30.77
N ASP A 35 10.35 3.67 -30.66
CA ASP A 35 9.64 3.86 -29.39
C ASP A 35 10.00 2.77 -28.37
N ILE A 36 10.20 3.17 -27.11
CA ILE A 36 10.44 2.24 -25.99
C ILE A 36 9.18 2.20 -25.14
N PHE A 37 8.61 1.02 -24.97
CA PHE A 37 7.45 0.83 -24.09
C PHE A 37 7.91 0.32 -22.73
N ASP A 38 8.08 1.26 -21.79
CA ASP A 38 8.37 0.95 -20.39
C ASP A 38 7.07 0.75 -19.60
N PHE A 39 6.65 -0.50 -19.46
CA PHE A 39 5.42 -0.83 -18.73
C PHE A 39 5.57 -0.65 -17.22
N ASN A 40 6.80 -0.67 -16.68
CA ASN A 40 7.04 -0.36 -15.27
C ASN A 40 6.73 1.10 -14.96
N SER A 41 7.11 2.02 -15.84
CA SER A 41 6.75 3.44 -15.72
C SER A 41 5.24 3.68 -15.84
N MET A 42 4.54 2.87 -16.62
CA MET A 42 3.08 2.95 -16.81
C MET A 42 2.27 2.21 -15.74
N ARG A 43 2.93 1.41 -14.89
CA ARG A 43 2.28 0.62 -13.84
C ARG A 43 1.52 1.53 -12.86
N PRO A 44 0.20 1.33 -12.68
CA PRO A 44 -0.57 2.07 -11.69
C PRO A 44 0.05 1.90 -10.29
N SER A 45 0.23 3.01 -9.58
CA SER A 45 0.67 3.00 -8.19
C SER A 45 -0.15 3.98 -7.37
N ILE A 46 -0.61 3.53 -6.20
CA ILE A 46 -1.46 4.31 -5.30
C ILE A 46 -0.72 5.51 -4.73
N ILE A 47 0.61 5.40 -4.55
CA ILE A 47 1.46 6.50 -4.09
C ILE A 47 1.48 7.64 -5.13
N LYS A 48 1.43 7.29 -6.43
CA LYS A 48 1.42 8.26 -7.54
C LYS A 48 0.04 8.88 -7.79
N MET A 49 -1.05 8.34 -7.21
CA MET A 49 -2.43 8.83 -7.38
C MET A 49 -2.77 10.02 -6.48
N LYS A 50 -2.09 11.15 -6.66
CA LYS A 50 -2.45 12.40 -5.97
C LYS A 50 -3.84 12.87 -6.37
N ASP A 51 -4.68 13.19 -5.37
CA ASP A 51 -6.02 13.79 -5.51
C ASP A 51 -7.04 13.01 -6.36
N LYS A 52 -6.76 11.74 -6.67
CA LYS A 52 -7.61 10.88 -7.51
C LYS A 52 -8.25 9.72 -6.76
N LEU A 53 -7.93 9.53 -5.47
CA LEU A 53 -8.45 8.39 -4.70
C LEU A 53 -9.97 8.46 -4.52
N SER A 54 -10.52 9.65 -4.28
CA SER A 54 -11.96 9.87 -4.07
C SER A 54 -12.81 9.56 -5.31
N SER A 55 -12.26 9.75 -6.51
CA SER A 55 -12.95 9.54 -7.80
C SER A 55 -12.64 8.19 -8.47
N LEU A 56 -11.76 7.38 -7.86
CA LEU A 56 -11.42 6.05 -8.37
C LEU A 56 -12.67 5.16 -8.41
N ASP A 57 -12.95 4.52 -9.54
CA ASP A 57 -14.06 3.58 -9.67
C ASP A 57 -13.68 2.18 -9.16
N ALA A 58 -14.66 1.27 -9.07
CA ALA A 58 -14.42 -0.09 -8.54
C ALA A 58 -13.47 -0.91 -9.41
N ARG A 59 -13.54 -0.75 -10.74
CA ARG A 59 -12.64 -1.44 -11.68
C ARG A 59 -11.21 -0.92 -11.52
N GLY A 60 -11.04 0.40 -11.44
CA GLY A 60 -9.77 1.05 -11.18
C GLY A 60 -9.15 0.61 -9.86
N ALA A 61 -9.93 0.53 -8.77
CA ALA A 61 -9.43 0.03 -7.49
C ALA A 61 -9.00 -1.44 -7.54
N SER A 62 -9.77 -2.31 -8.21
CA SER A 62 -9.41 -3.73 -8.39
C SER A 62 -8.13 -3.88 -9.22
N ASN A 63 -8.01 -3.14 -10.32
CA ASN A 63 -6.81 -3.15 -11.15
C ASN A 63 -5.60 -2.60 -10.42
N LEU A 64 -5.79 -1.54 -9.62
CA LEU A 64 -4.75 -1.00 -8.75
C LEU A 64 -4.25 -2.04 -7.75
N LEU A 65 -5.14 -2.78 -7.08
CA LEU A 65 -4.74 -3.82 -6.12
C LEU A 65 -3.94 -4.96 -6.76
N ARG A 66 -4.23 -5.32 -8.02
CA ARG A 66 -3.43 -6.30 -8.77
C ARG A 66 -2.05 -5.76 -9.12
N CYS A 67 -1.97 -4.45 -9.31
CA CYS A 67 -0.77 -3.76 -9.75
C CYS A 67 0.15 -3.32 -8.62
N ASP A 68 -0.39 -2.83 -7.53
CA ASP A 68 0.35 -2.19 -6.45
C ASP A 68 -0.24 -2.70 -5.14
N ALA A 69 -0.20 -4.02 -4.94
CA ALA A 69 -0.76 -4.66 -3.75
C ALA A 69 -0.25 -4.00 -2.45
N PRO A 70 -1.03 -4.04 -1.35
CA PRO A 70 -0.61 -3.39 -0.12
C PRO A 70 0.76 -3.89 0.38
N SER A 71 1.63 -2.96 0.71
CA SER A 71 3.00 -3.15 1.17
C SER A 71 3.33 -2.16 2.29
N ILE A 72 4.51 -2.30 2.92
CA ILE A 72 4.96 -1.40 3.99
C ILE A 72 5.02 0.06 3.52
N GLU A 73 5.34 0.28 2.25
CA GLU A 73 5.53 1.60 1.64
C GLU A 73 4.20 2.28 1.28
N ASN A 74 3.15 1.52 0.98
CA ASN A 74 1.91 2.06 0.39
C ASN A 74 0.67 1.86 1.27
N ILE A 75 0.75 1.14 2.40
CA ILE A 75 -0.41 0.76 3.21
C ILE A 75 -1.20 1.96 3.76
N ASP A 76 -0.51 3.05 4.12
CA ASP A 76 -1.15 4.28 4.59
C ASP A 76 -2.04 4.91 3.49
N LYS A 77 -1.66 4.75 2.21
CA LYS A 77 -2.44 5.23 1.06
C LYS A 77 -3.68 4.38 0.81
N TYR A 78 -3.61 3.07 1.06
CA TYR A 78 -4.80 2.22 1.03
C TYR A 78 -5.79 2.60 2.12
N GLN A 79 -5.30 2.96 3.31
CA GLN A 79 -6.18 3.48 4.35
C GLN A 79 -6.76 4.85 3.97
N GLN A 80 -5.99 5.73 3.31
CA GLN A 80 -6.51 6.98 2.76
C GLN A 80 -7.65 6.71 1.74
N LEU A 81 -7.47 5.75 0.83
CA LEU A 81 -8.52 5.31 -0.11
C LEU A 81 -9.79 4.88 0.63
N ALA A 82 -9.67 4.08 1.70
CA ALA A 82 -10.81 3.64 2.49
C ALA A 82 -11.57 4.80 3.18
N ARG A 83 -10.88 5.91 3.48
CA ARG A 83 -11.47 7.11 4.09
C ARG A 83 -12.15 8.00 3.07
N GLU A 84 -11.53 8.20 1.91
CA GLU A 84 -11.95 9.18 0.91
C GLU A 84 -12.95 8.62 -0.10
N ASN A 85 -12.94 7.32 -0.35
CA ASN A 85 -13.77 6.69 -1.38
C ASN A 85 -14.75 5.70 -0.75
N LYS A 86 -16.00 6.14 -0.55
CA LYS A 86 -17.05 5.30 0.06
C LYS A 86 -17.35 4.04 -0.75
N SER A 87 -17.34 4.14 -2.09
CA SER A 87 -17.64 3.03 -3.00
C SER A 87 -16.58 1.93 -2.92
N ASN A 88 -15.30 2.32 -2.77
CA ASN A 88 -14.18 1.39 -2.69
C ASN A 88 -13.70 1.10 -1.26
N LYS A 89 -14.40 1.63 -0.25
CA LYS A 89 -14.01 1.46 1.15
C LYS A 89 -13.83 0.00 1.54
N LYS A 90 -14.79 -0.85 1.17
CA LYS A 90 -14.72 -2.28 1.48
C LYS A 90 -13.51 -2.95 0.82
N ILE A 91 -13.31 -2.70 -0.47
CA ILE A 91 -12.17 -3.23 -1.24
C ILE A 91 -10.83 -2.85 -0.59
N ALA A 92 -10.68 -1.59 -0.19
CA ALA A 92 -9.48 -1.11 0.48
C ALA A 92 -9.29 -1.75 1.86
N LEU A 93 -10.34 -1.85 2.68
CA LEU A 93 -10.25 -2.47 4.01
C LEU A 93 -9.95 -3.97 3.92
N ASP A 94 -10.55 -4.70 2.98
CA ASP A 94 -10.30 -6.13 2.78
C ASP A 94 -8.83 -6.38 2.36
N ALA A 95 -8.27 -5.50 1.52
CA ALA A 95 -6.87 -5.55 1.11
C ALA A 95 -5.92 -5.26 2.29
N ILE A 96 -6.21 -4.24 3.10
CA ILE A 96 -5.44 -3.93 4.32
C ILE A 96 -5.50 -5.11 5.30
N LEU A 97 -6.68 -5.69 5.51
CA LEU A 97 -6.85 -6.83 6.41
C LEU A 97 -6.01 -8.03 5.95
N SER A 98 -6.02 -8.32 4.65
CA SER A 98 -5.22 -9.39 4.06
C SER A 98 -3.71 -9.16 4.26
N PHE A 99 -3.25 -7.92 4.11
CA PHE A 99 -1.87 -7.52 4.41
C PHE A 99 -1.51 -7.69 5.89
N LEU A 100 -2.39 -7.30 6.81
CA LEU A 100 -2.14 -7.47 8.24
C LEU A 100 -2.12 -8.95 8.67
N HIS A 101 -2.95 -9.79 8.05
CA HIS A 101 -2.94 -11.24 8.31
C HIS A 101 -1.67 -11.92 7.80
N SER A 102 -1.03 -11.43 6.73
CA SER A 102 0.22 -12.00 6.24
C SER A 102 1.44 -11.62 7.09
N ARG A 103 1.32 -10.61 7.96
CA ARG A 103 2.39 -10.15 8.86
C ARG A 103 2.56 -11.09 10.05
N LYS A 104 3.81 -11.46 10.35
CA LYS A 104 4.19 -12.32 11.49
C LYS A 104 4.54 -11.53 12.76
N GLU A 105 5.05 -10.31 12.60
CA GLU A 105 5.47 -9.46 13.72
C GLU A 105 4.24 -8.93 14.46
N GLU A 106 3.94 -9.56 15.60
CA GLU A 106 2.94 -9.12 16.56
C GLU A 106 3.62 -8.53 17.79
N SER A 107 2.99 -7.50 18.35
CA SER A 107 3.32 -6.97 19.68
C SER A 107 2.02 -6.64 20.41
N SER A 108 2.12 -6.13 21.62
CA SER A 108 0.99 -5.67 22.41
C SER A 108 1.29 -4.31 23.01
N VAL A 109 0.25 -3.50 23.09
CA VAL A 109 0.31 -2.18 23.72
C VAL A 109 0.49 -2.36 25.22
N ILE A 110 1.50 -1.71 25.83
CA ILE A 110 1.82 -1.85 27.27
C ILE A 110 1.22 -0.73 28.13
N GLU A 111 0.93 0.42 27.52
CA GLU A 111 0.27 1.56 28.15
C GLU A 111 -0.64 2.28 27.15
N ARG A 112 -1.45 3.24 27.60
CA ARG A 112 -2.36 3.96 26.69
C ARG A 112 -1.58 4.64 25.55
N ALA A 113 -1.83 4.21 24.31
CA ALA A 113 -1.13 4.71 23.12
C ALA A 113 -2.05 5.62 22.29
N SER A 114 -1.77 6.92 22.26
CA SER A 114 -2.45 7.85 21.35
C SER A 114 -2.16 7.50 19.89
N LEU A 115 -3.17 7.64 19.03
CA LEU A 115 -3.04 7.38 17.60
C LEU A 115 -2.69 8.63 16.81
N PHE A 116 -1.81 8.48 15.82
CA PHE A 116 -1.30 9.57 14.99
C PHE A 116 -1.46 9.24 13.50
N ALA A 117 -1.70 10.28 12.69
CA ALA A 117 -1.80 10.15 11.23
C ALA A 117 -0.43 10.14 10.54
N ALA A 118 0.62 10.61 11.22
CA ALA A 118 2.00 10.64 10.76
C ALA A 118 2.95 10.48 11.97
N PRO A 119 4.25 10.20 11.78
CA PRO A 119 5.20 10.06 12.89
C PRO A 119 5.61 11.44 13.47
N ASN A 120 4.64 12.22 13.96
CA ASN A 120 4.88 13.51 14.61
C ASN A 120 3.74 13.89 15.56
N ASN A 121 4.06 14.69 16.58
CA ASN A 121 3.12 15.11 17.63
C ASN A 121 1.93 15.93 17.10
N SER A 122 2.13 16.74 16.04
CA SER A 122 1.07 17.57 15.46
C SER A 122 -0.04 16.77 14.76
N SER A 123 0.19 15.50 14.47
CA SER A 123 -0.75 14.62 13.76
C SER A 123 -1.61 13.75 14.69
N GLN A 124 -1.64 14.09 15.99
CA GLN A 124 -2.39 13.34 16.99
C GLN A 124 -3.89 13.35 16.67
N THR A 125 -4.51 12.18 16.76
CA THR A 125 -5.95 12.00 16.64
C THR A 125 -6.62 11.93 18.02
N LYS A 126 -7.96 11.90 18.04
CA LYS A 126 -8.73 11.73 19.28
C LYS A 126 -8.76 10.29 19.80
N ASN A 127 -8.30 9.32 19.00
CA ASN A 127 -8.38 7.90 19.30
C ASN A 127 -7.08 7.40 19.96
N TYR A 128 -7.18 6.25 20.62
CA TYR A 128 -6.07 5.61 21.32
C TYR A 128 -6.29 4.09 21.36
N LEU A 129 -5.20 3.35 21.54
CA LEU A 129 -5.19 1.95 21.93
C LEU A 129 -4.99 1.84 23.45
N ILE A 130 -5.42 0.74 24.02
CA ILE A 130 -5.32 0.45 25.45
C ILE A 130 -4.34 -0.69 25.74
N PRO A 131 -3.83 -0.81 26.98
CA PRO A 131 -2.97 -1.91 27.36
C PRO A 131 -3.60 -3.28 27.03
N GLY A 132 -2.82 -4.17 26.43
CA GLY A 132 -3.24 -5.49 25.99
C GLY A 132 -3.81 -5.56 24.58
N ASP A 133 -4.06 -4.42 23.91
CA ASP A 133 -4.42 -4.43 22.48
C ASP A 133 -3.30 -5.07 21.67
N LYS A 134 -3.65 -6.09 20.89
CA LYS A 134 -2.72 -6.75 19.97
C LYS A 134 -2.57 -5.95 18.69
N ILE A 135 -1.33 -5.79 18.25
CA ILE A 135 -0.98 -5.03 17.06
C ILE A 135 0.00 -5.81 16.19
N LYS A 136 -0.02 -5.50 14.90
CA LYS A 136 1.00 -5.89 13.93
C LYS A 136 1.97 -4.73 13.77
N VAL A 137 3.25 -4.94 14.02
CA VAL A 137 4.27 -3.92 13.72
C VAL A 137 4.38 -3.82 12.20
N ILE A 138 4.42 -2.61 11.62
CA ILE A 138 4.55 -2.37 10.17
C ILE A 138 5.96 -1.87 9.86
N GLN A 139 6.33 -0.73 10.42
CA GLN A 139 7.66 -0.14 10.26
C GLN A 139 7.94 0.84 11.41
N TYR A 140 9.20 1.09 11.68
CA TYR A 140 9.63 2.18 12.57
C TYR A 140 9.91 3.45 11.77
N SER A 141 9.74 4.61 12.40
CA SER A 141 10.29 5.85 11.86
C SER A 141 11.82 5.80 11.83
N SER A 142 12.43 6.67 11.03
CA SER A 142 13.90 6.77 10.93
C SER A 142 14.59 7.05 12.27
N ASP A 143 13.94 7.81 13.15
CA ASP A 143 14.43 8.11 14.50
C ASP A 143 14.02 7.07 15.56
N ARG A 144 13.30 6.02 15.15
CA ARG A 144 12.73 4.95 15.98
C ARG A 144 11.82 5.40 17.12
N LYS A 145 11.39 6.67 17.17
CA LYS A 145 10.46 7.18 18.19
C LYS A 145 9.00 6.81 17.91
N TRP A 146 8.72 6.42 16.67
CA TRP A 146 7.39 6.07 16.21
C TRP A 146 7.40 4.70 15.56
N VAL A 147 6.27 4.02 15.67
CA VAL A 147 6.02 2.77 15.01
C VAL A 147 4.68 2.85 14.30
N ASN A 148 4.68 2.56 13.00
CA ASN A 148 3.46 2.34 12.23
C ASN A 148 2.98 0.94 12.57
N VAL A 149 1.72 0.82 12.96
CA VAL A 149 1.11 -0.43 13.42
C VAL A 149 -0.21 -0.66 12.72
N GLY A 150 -0.52 -1.94 12.53
CA GLY A 150 -1.84 -2.41 12.16
C GLY A 150 -2.58 -2.96 13.37
N TYR A 151 -3.75 -2.41 13.65
CA TYR A 151 -4.69 -2.94 14.64
C TYR A 151 -5.91 -3.54 13.92
N ILE A 152 -6.36 -4.71 14.35
CA ILE A 152 -7.59 -5.33 13.84
C ILE A 152 -8.58 -5.38 15.00
N ASN A 153 -9.69 -4.66 14.88
CA ASN A 153 -10.68 -4.65 15.93
C ASN A 153 -11.51 -5.95 15.97
N PRO A 154 -12.31 -6.21 17.03
CA PRO A 154 -13.13 -7.42 17.12
C PRO A 154 -14.16 -7.63 16.00
N LYS A 155 -14.42 -6.59 15.19
CA LYS A 155 -15.30 -6.65 14.01
C LYS A 155 -14.52 -6.89 12.70
N ASN A 156 -13.25 -7.29 12.79
CA ASN A 156 -12.33 -7.47 11.64
C ASN A 156 -12.14 -6.22 10.79
N ILE A 157 -12.27 -5.03 11.38
CA ILE A 157 -11.99 -3.78 10.68
C ILE A 157 -10.54 -3.39 10.99
N PRO A 158 -9.65 -3.35 9.98
CA PRO A 158 -8.28 -2.96 10.19
C PRO A 158 -8.14 -1.44 10.34
N LEU A 159 -7.12 -1.03 11.08
CA LEU A 159 -6.70 0.35 11.27
C LEU A 159 -5.18 0.41 11.19
N ILE A 160 -4.67 1.28 10.34
CA ILE A 160 -3.24 1.58 10.23
C ILE A 160 -2.98 2.90 10.94
N THR A 161 -1.95 3.00 11.76
CA THR A 161 -1.71 4.23 12.53
C THR A 161 -0.30 4.28 13.08
N TRP A 162 0.19 5.48 13.29
CA TRP A 162 1.42 5.70 14.03
C TRP A 162 1.12 5.80 15.53
N ILE A 163 1.93 5.14 16.34
CA ILE A 163 1.98 5.31 17.80
C ILE A 163 3.43 5.52 18.23
N LYS A 164 3.65 5.99 19.47
CA LYS A 164 5.01 6.10 19.99
C LYS A 164 5.59 4.72 20.29
N SER A 165 6.86 4.52 19.96
CA SER A 165 7.53 3.21 20.06
C SER A 165 7.69 2.70 21.50
N ASP A 166 7.70 3.60 22.49
CA ASP A 166 7.78 3.28 23.92
C ASP A 166 6.47 2.70 24.47
N THR A 167 5.37 2.77 23.72
CA THR A 167 4.05 2.26 24.15
C THR A 167 3.79 0.80 23.80
N ILE A 168 4.76 0.09 23.20
CA ILE A 168 4.63 -1.31 22.78
C ILE A 168 5.66 -2.21 23.48
N ALA A 169 5.32 -3.48 23.64
CA ALA A 169 6.28 -4.48 24.10
C ALA A 169 7.37 -4.68 23.05
N GLN A 170 8.63 -4.77 23.51
CA GLN A 170 9.79 -5.10 22.68
C GLN A 170 9.88 -6.60 22.42
#